data_AF-A0A494WWS0-F1
#
_entry.id   AF-A0A494WWS0-F1
#
_cell.length_a   1.000
_cell.length_b   1.000
_cell.length_c   1.000
_cell.angle_alpha   90.00
_cell.angle_beta   90.00
_cell.angle_gamma   90.00
#
_symmetry.space_group_name_H-M   'P 1'
#
loop_
_entity.id
_entity.type
_entity.pdbx_description
1 polymer ?
#
loop_
_entity_poly.entity_id
_entity_poly.type
_entity_poly.pdbx_seq_one_letter_code
_entity_poly.pdbx_strand_id
1 'polypeptide(L)' 'MNVLQISFLLGHERLETTMKYLDITTADEARAIATLENENDKNVLPKWKNPDGSLIDFCGIRRRG' A
#
# COMPACT_ATOMS: atom_id res chain seq x y z
N MET A 1 -3.82 -0.52 -11.53
CA MET A 1 -4.23 0.77 -12.13
C MET A 1 -4.59 1.71 -10.99
N ASN A 2 -4.10 2.95 -10.95
CA ASN A 2 -4.45 3.91 -9.89
C ASN A 2 -5.52 4.88 -10.39
N VAL A 3 -6.78 4.60 -10.03
CA VAL A 3 -7.95 5.38 -10.48
C VAL A 3 -7.92 6.84 -10.04
N LEU A 4 -7.30 7.15 -8.88
CA LEU A 4 -7.15 8.51 -8.38
C LEU A 4 -6.17 9.35 -9.21
N GLN A 5 -5.09 8.73 -9.70
CA GLN A 5 -4.14 9.42 -10.58
C GLN A 5 -4.78 9.72 -11.94
N ILE A 6 -5.61 8.80 -12.44
CA ILE A 6 -6.34 9.00 -13.68
C ILE A 6 -7.40 10.10 -13.49
N SER A 7 -8.13 10.11 -12.37
CA SER A 7 -9.12 11.16 -12.10
C SER A 7 -8.48 12.54 -12.06
N PHE A 8 -7.30 12.65 -11.45
CA PHE A 8 -6.52 13.89 -11.42
C PHE A 8 -6.09 14.34 -12.81
N LEU A 9 -5.55 13.42 -13.63
CA LEU A 9 -5.13 13.72 -15.00
C LEU A 9 -6.29 14.18 -15.90
N LEU A 10 -7.47 13.59 -15.71
CA LEU A 10 -8.68 13.93 -16.45
C LEU A 10 -9.40 15.18 -15.90
N GLY A 11 -8.95 15.74 -14.78
CA GLY A 11 -9.59 16.90 -14.16
C GLY A 11 -11.01 16.60 -13.66
N HIS A 12 -11.32 15.33 -13.35
CA HIS A 12 -12.63 14.97 -12.80
C HIS A 12 -12.71 15.37 -11.33
N GLU A 13 -13.71 16.19 -10.99
CA GLU A 13 -14.01 16.58 -9.60
C GLU A 13 -14.40 15.37 -8.74
N ARG A 14 -15.06 14.39 -9.35
CA ARG A 14 -15.62 13.21 -8.68
C ARG A 14 -14.96 11.93 -9.17
N LEU A 15 -14.51 11.11 -8.22
CA LEU A 15 -13.90 9.81 -8.53
C LEU A 15 -14.88 8.89 -9.27
N GLU A 16 -16.17 8.94 -8.93
CA GLU A 16 -17.19 8.08 -9.55
C GLU A 16 -17.32 8.32 -11.06
N THR A 17 -17.04 9.55 -11.52
CA THR A 17 -17.01 9.89 -12.95
C THR A 17 -15.89 9.15 -13.68
N THR A 18 -14.73 9.03 -13.03
CA THR A 18 -13.59 8.28 -13.56
C THR A 18 -13.85 6.78 -13.53
N MET A 19 -14.48 6.27 -12.47
CA MET A 19 -14.91 4.88 -12.40
C MET A 19 -15.87 4.55 -13.54
N LYS A 20 -16.85 5.42 -13.80
CA LYS A 20 -17.79 5.23 -14.92
C LYS A 20 -17.11 5.34 -16.28
N TYR A 21 -16.15 6.26 -16.46
CA TYR A 21 -15.41 6.41 -17.71
C TYR A 21 -14.52 5.20 -18.03
N LEU A 22 -14.01 4.53 -17.00
CA LEU A 22 -13.16 3.35 -17.11
C LEU A 22 -13.92 2.02 -16.98
N ASP A 23 -15.26 2.05 -16.97
CA ASP A 23 -16.12 0.89 -16.74
C ASP A 23 -15.77 0.08 -15.47
N ILE A 24 -15.31 0.77 -14.42
CA ILE A 24 -14.98 0.16 -13.12
C ILE A 24 -16.25 0.02 -12.29
N THR A 25 -16.51 -1.20 -11.83
CA THR A 25 -17.66 -1.49 -10.96
C THR A 25 -17.26 -1.55 -9.49
N THR A 26 -18.23 -1.39 -8.59
CA THR A 26 -18.02 -1.59 -7.15
C THR A 26 -17.59 -3.02 -6.81
N ALA A 27 -17.93 -4.00 -7.66
CA ALA A 27 -17.47 -5.37 -7.51
C ALA A 27 -15.96 -5.52 -7.81
N ASP A 28 -15.43 -4.72 -8.73
CA ASP A 28 -13.99 -4.70 -9.04
C ASP A 28 -13.20 -4.00 -7.93
N GLU A 29 -13.76 -2.92 -7.36
CA GLU A 29 -13.23 -2.27 -6.17
C GLU A 29 -13.19 -3.24 -4.97
N ALA A 30 -14.28 -3.95 -4.69
CA ALA A 30 -14.34 -4.93 -3.62
C ALA A 30 -13.32 -6.08 -3.82
N ARG A 31 -13.13 -6.54 -5.06
CA ARG A 31 -12.13 -7.57 -5.39
C ARG A 31 -10.70 -7.08 -5.19
N ALA A 32 -10.43 -5.82 -5.55
CA ALA A 32 -9.14 -5.19 -5.30
C ALA A 32 -8.86 -5.08 -3.79
N ILE A 33 -9.84 -4.66 -2.99
CA ILE A 33 -9.72 -4.58 -1.53
C ILE A 33 -9.45 -5.97 -0.93
N ALA A 34 -10.23 -6.98 -1.31
CA ALA A 34 -10.03 -8.36 -0.82
C ALA A 34 -8.64 -8.90 -1.17
N THR A 35 -8.09 -8.53 -2.34
CA THR A 35 -6.74 -8.91 -2.74
C THR A 35 -5.69 -8.21 -1.87
N LEU A 36 -5.82 -6.90 -1.64
CA LEU A 36 -4.90 -6.13 -0.78
C LEU A 36 -4.92 -6.61 0.68
N GLU A 37 -6.11 -6.94 1.21
CA GLU A 37 -6.26 -7.49 2.55
C GLU A 37 -5.63 -8.88 2.69
N ASN A 38 -5.72 -9.70 1.64
CA ASN A 38 -5.08 -11.01 1.59
C ASN A 38 -3.56 -10.92 1.33
N GLU A 39 -3.11 -9.90 0.61
CA GLU A 39 -1.70 -9.55 0.39
C GLU A 39 -1.01 -9.00 1.65
N ASN A 40 -1.74 -8.77 2.76
CA ASN A 40 -1.14 -8.39 4.04
C ASN A 40 0.07 -9.30 4.31
N ASP A 41 1.25 -8.72 4.14
CA ASP A 41 2.51 -9.40 3.95
C ASP A 41 2.88 -10.23 5.18
N LYS A 42 2.32 -11.44 5.29
CA LYS A 42 2.68 -12.39 6.35
C LYS A 42 4.18 -12.75 6.30
N ASN A 43 4.84 -12.46 5.17
CA ASN A 43 6.24 -12.75 4.91
C ASN A 43 7.16 -11.51 4.91
N VAL A 44 6.65 -10.28 5.06
CA VAL A 44 7.54 -9.12 5.23
C VAL A 44 8.03 -9.13 6.67
N LEU A 45 9.27 -9.60 6.84
CA LEU A 45 9.96 -9.48 8.11
C LEU A 45 10.04 -8.00 8.49
N PRO A 46 9.68 -7.63 9.73
CA PRO A 46 9.77 -6.25 10.16
C PRO A 46 11.21 -5.78 10.02
N LYS A 47 11.44 -4.65 9.33
CA LYS A 47 12.79 -4.10 9.06
C LYS A 47 13.59 -3.80 10.33
N TRP A 48 12.90 -3.62 11.46
CA TRP A 48 13.49 -3.38 12.78
C TRP A 48 13.89 -4.67 13.51
N LYS A 49 13.49 -5.84 13.01
CA LYS A 49 13.71 -7.12 13.68
C LYS A 49 15.06 -7.71 13.29
N ASN A 50 16.09 -7.36 14.06
CA ASN A 50 17.43 -7.91 13.89
C ASN A 50 17.56 -9.30 14.53
N PRO A 51 18.46 -10.18 14.02
CA PRO A 51 18.64 -11.54 14.54
C PRO A 51 19.15 -11.59 16.00
N ASP A 52 19.84 -10.55 16.45
CA ASP A 52 20.36 -10.40 17.81
C ASP A 52 19.30 -9.86 18.80
N GLY A 53 18.08 -9.58 18.32
CA GLY A 53 17.00 -8.98 19.10
C GLY A 53 17.23 -7.51 19.48
N SER A 54 18.32 -6.88 19.01
CA SER A 54 18.68 -5.52 19.36
C SER A 54 18.13 -4.52 18.34
N LEU A 55 17.66 -3.36 18.81
CA LEU A 55 17.31 -2.23 17.94
C LEU A 55 18.50 -1.27 17.71
N ILE A 56 19.67 -1.55 18.27
CA ILE A 56 20.82 -0.62 18.24
C ILE A 56 21.21 -0.28 16.80
N ASP A 57 21.30 -1.29 15.94
CA ASP A 57 21.66 -1.13 14.52
C ASP A 57 20.55 -0.40 13.73
N PHE A 58 19.28 -0.64 14.10
CA PHE A 58 18.13 0.06 13.52
C PHE A 58 18.09 1.55 13.91
N CYS A 59 18.47 1.87 15.14
CA CYS A 59 18.53 3.23 15.67
C CYS A 59 19.82 3.99 15.27
N GLY A 60 20.73 3.37 14.52
CA GLY A 60 22.00 3.97 14.10
C GLY A 60 22.97 4.26 15.25
N ILE A 61 22.81 3.57 16.39
CA ILE A 61 23.63 3.78 17.59
C ILE A 61 24.84 2.84 17.52
N ARG A 62 26.03 3.33 17.84
CA ARG A 62 27.25 2.50 17.86
C ARG A 62 27.29 1.66 19.14
N ARG A 63 27.48 0.33 19.04
CA ARG A 63 27.79 -0.51 20.21
C ARG A 63 29.10 -0.04 20.81
N ARG A 64 29.08 0.32 22.09
CA ARG A 64 30.30 0.63 22.85
C ARG A 64 30.96 -0.72 23.18
N GLY A 65 32.17 -0.93 22.68
CA GLY A 65 32.97 -2.14 22.93
C GLY A 65 33.40 -2.26 24.37
#